data_AF-A0A1Z4EK50-F1
#
_entry.id   AF-A0A1Z4EK50-F1
#
_cell.length_a   1.000
_cell.length_b   1.000
_cell.length_c   1.000
_cell.angle_alpha   90.00
_cell.angle_beta   90.00
_cell.angle_gamma   90.00
#
_symmetry.space_group_name_H-M   'P 1'
#
loop_
_entity.id
_entity.type
_entity.pdbx_description
1 polymer ?
#
loop_
_entity_poly.entity_id
_entity_poly.type
_entity_poly.pdbx_seq_one_letter_code
_entity_poly.pdbx_strand_id
1 'polypeptide(L)'
;MGSPGYDAIPAEDIQRGDNIEFPVDDPGVKWYVEEGRASKPPCDQPGVQWYVEQRVGEVLVSPLGDLHTLIVKEVGGPGAEVEVRVRAQVQVRRHRRNH
;
A
#
# COMPACT_ATOMS: atom_id res chain seq x y z
N MET A 1 16.30 13.71 -9.51
CA MET A 1 15.44 13.30 -10.63
C MET A 1 14.30 12.50 -10.02
N GLY A 2 13.11 13.08 -9.90
CA GLY A 2 11.95 12.36 -9.38
C GLY A 2 11.56 11.28 -10.38
N SER A 3 11.48 10.03 -9.93
CA SER A 3 11.11 8.90 -10.79
C SER A 3 9.73 9.19 -11.39
N PRO A 4 9.60 9.32 -12.73
CA PRO A 4 8.32 9.59 -13.36
C PRO A 4 7.38 8.41 -13.09
N GLY A 5 6.29 8.66 -12.36
CA GLY A 5 5.16 7.72 -12.29
C GLY A 5 4.71 7.27 -10.90
N TYR A 6 5.17 7.86 -9.79
CA TYR A 6 4.44 7.78 -8.51
C TYR A 6 3.81 9.15 -8.23
N ASP A 7 2.50 9.13 -7.96
CA ASP A 7 1.73 10.31 -7.57
C ASP A 7 1.63 10.34 -6.03
N ALA A 8 1.90 11.51 -5.45
CA ALA A 8 1.63 11.71 -4.03
C ALA A 8 0.13 11.92 -3.85
N ILE A 9 -0.55 10.96 -3.23
CA ILE A 9 -1.99 11.06 -2.96
C ILE A 9 -2.27 10.95 -1.45
N PRO A 10 -3.37 11.54 -0.98
CA PRO A 10 -3.87 11.28 0.36
C PRO A 10 -4.12 9.78 0.56
N ALA A 11 -3.71 9.23 1.71
CA ALA A 11 -3.96 7.83 2.02
C ALA A 11 -5.47 7.51 2.13
N GLU A 12 -6.30 8.52 2.43
CA GLU A 12 -7.75 8.41 2.42
C GLU A 12 -8.35 8.23 1.04
N ASP A 13 -7.66 8.68 -0.01
CA ASP A 13 -8.13 8.54 -1.38
C ASP A 13 -7.95 7.11 -1.88
N ILE A 14 -7.07 6.31 -1.26
CA ILE A 14 -6.87 4.89 -1.59
C ILE A 14 -8.13 4.11 -1.21
N GLN A 15 -8.73 3.46 -2.20
CA GLN A 15 -10.00 2.75 -2.06
C GLN A 15 -9.85 1.27 -2.37
N ARG A 16 -10.79 0.49 -1.83
CA ARG A 16 -10.98 -0.90 -2.21
C ARG A 16 -11.14 -1.00 -3.73
N GLY A 17 -10.47 -1.98 -4.34
CA GLY A 17 -10.51 -2.20 -5.78
C GLY A 17 -9.41 -1.49 -6.57
N ASP A 18 -8.58 -0.67 -5.91
CA ASP A 18 -7.44 -0.06 -6.57
C ASP A 18 -6.27 -1.03 -6.68
N ASN A 19 -5.58 -0.98 -7.82
CA ASN A 19 -4.28 -1.61 -7.99
C ASN A 19 -3.21 -0.52 -7.83
N ILE A 20 -2.40 -0.64 -6.79
CA ILE A 20 -1.38 0.34 -6.45
C ILE A 20 0.00 -0.31 -6.38
N GLU A 21 1.02 0.43 -6.75
CA GLU A 21 2.42 0.08 -6.52
C GLU A 21 3.01 1.15 -5.60
N PHE A 22 3.68 0.73 -4.53
CA PHE A 22 4.42 1.60 -3.63
C PHE A 22 5.88 1.70 -4.10
N PRO A 23 6.55 2.86 -3.93
CA PRO A 23 7.98 2.93 -4.11
C PRO A 23 8.69 2.03 -3.10
N VAL A 24 9.82 1.47 -3.53
CA VAL A 24 10.72 0.74 -2.64
C VAL A 24 11.20 1.70 -1.55
N ASP A 25 11.12 1.28 -0.29
CA ASP A 25 11.54 2.03 0.90
C ASP A 25 10.81 3.37 1.15
N ASP A 26 9.53 3.52 0.77
CA ASP A 26 8.75 4.72 1.11
C ASP A 26 8.60 4.87 2.65
N PRO A 27 9.09 5.97 3.27
CA PRO A 27 9.06 6.16 4.72
C PRO A 27 7.65 6.36 5.30
N GLY A 28 6.67 6.70 4.45
CA GLY A 28 5.26 6.82 4.77
C GLY A 28 4.52 5.48 4.76
N VAL A 29 5.15 4.41 4.28
CA VAL A 29 4.59 3.06 4.18
C VAL A 29 5.19 2.16 5.24
N LYS A 30 4.34 1.56 6.07
CA LYS A 30 4.75 0.54 7.04
C LYS A 30 4.00 -0.75 6.77
N TRP A 31 4.74 -1.80 6.49
CA TRP A 31 4.20 -3.13 6.24
C TRP A 31 4.11 -3.94 7.52
N TYR A 32 2.97 -4.59 7.73
CA TYR A 32 2.71 -5.50 8.83
C TYR A 32 2.34 -6.86 8.22
N VAL A 33 3.27 -7.81 8.35
CA VAL A 33 3.06 -9.18 7.91
C VAL A 33 2.81 -10.02 9.16
N GLU A 34 1.70 -10.75 9.20
CA GLU A 34 1.52 -11.77 10.22
C GLU A 34 2.61 -12.85 10.06
N GLU A 35 3.45 -13.02 11.09
CA GLU A 35 4.44 -14.09 11.17
C GLU A 35 3.73 -15.45 11.02
N GLY A 36 3.85 -16.06 9.84
CA GLY A 36 3.20 -17.33 9.49
C GLY A 36 2.46 -17.33 8.15
N ARG A 37 2.15 -16.15 7.57
CA ARG A 37 1.45 -16.06 6.27
C ARG A 37 2.34 -15.72 5.07
N ALA A 38 3.46 -15.02 5.26
CA ALA A 38 4.41 -14.73 4.17
C ALA A 38 5.86 -14.65 4.68
N SER A 39 6.80 -15.28 3.97
CA SER A 39 8.20 -15.54 4.40
C SER A 39 9.16 -14.34 4.34
N LYS A 40 8.64 -13.12 4.41
CA LYS A 40 9.13 -11.84 3.83
C LYS A 40 8.18 -11.49 2.71
N PRO A 41 7.42 -10.41 2.83
CA PRO A 41 6.57 -10.03 1.74
C PRO A 41 7.47 -9.55 0.59
N PRO A 42 7.03 -9.65 -0.67
CA PRO A 42 7.71 -9.03 -1.80
C PRO A 42 7.68 -7.48 -1.74
N CYS A 43 7.37 -6.88 -0.57
CA CYS A 43 7.20 -5.44 -0.34
C CYS A 43 8.41 -4.58 -0.69
N ASP A 44 9.61 -5.17 -0.72
CA ASP A 44 10.85 -4.49 -1.11
C ASP A 44 11.20 -4.71 -2.59
N GLN A 45 10.37 -5.47 -3.32
CA GLN A 45 10.61 -5.76 -4.74
C GLN A 45 10.00 -4.66 -5.61
N PRO A 46 10.82 -3.98 -6.45
CA PRO A 46 10.29 -2.99 -7.38
C PRO A 46 9.33 -3.64 -8.38
N GLY A 47 8.23 -2.94 -8.70
CA GLY A 47 7.26 -3.37 -9.72
C GLY A 47 6.14 -4.30 -9.23
N VAL A 48 6.04 -4.56 -7.92
CA VAL A 48 4.94 -5.36 -7.36
C VAL A 48 3.66 -4.53 -7.28
N GLN A 49 2.59 -5.03 -7.89
CA GLN A 49 1.27 -4.44 -7.79
C GLN A 49 0.48 -5.07 -6.65
N TRP A 50 -0.20 -4.21 -5.90
CA TRP A 50 -1.00 -4.53 -4.73
C TRP A 50 -2.45 -4.15 -4.99
N TYR A 51 -3.33 -5.14 -4.97
CA TYR A 51 -4.78 -4.93 -5.00
C TYR A 51 -5.27 -4.58 -3.60
N VAL A 52 -5.95 -3.45 -3.45
CA VAL A 52 -6.55 -3.05 -2.17
C VAL A 52 -7.83 -3.86 -1.94
N GLU A 53 -7.74 -4.87 -1.08
CA GLU A 53 -8.86 -5.74 -0.73
C GLU A 53 -9.85 -5.05 0.20
N GLN A 54 -9.32 -4.38 1.23
CA GLN A 54 -10.11 -3.81 2.30
C GLN A 54 -9.40 -2.60 2.91
N ARG A 55 -10.19 -1.60 3.32
CA ARG A 55 -9.76 -0.57 4.26
C ARG A 55 -10.29 -0.95 5.64
N VAL A 56 -9.40 -1.22 6.60
CA VAL A 56 -9.78 -1.83 7.90
C VAL A 56 -10.28 -0.77 8.89
N GLY A 57 -9.87 0.50 8.74
CA GLY A 57 -10.22 1.60 9.66
C GLY A 57 -9.47 1.50 11.00
N GLU A 58 -9.41 2.50 11.89
CA GLU A 58 -9.79 3.92 11.87
C GLU A 58 -8.65 4.82 11.36
N VAL A 59 -8.96 6.07 10.99
CA VAL A 59 -7.95 7.11 10.91
C VAL A 59 -7.51 7.43 12.34
N LEU A 60 -6.37 6.91 12.74
CA LEU A 60 -5.76 7.32 14.00
C LEU A 60 -5.15 8.70 13.78
N VAL A 61 -5.84 9.73 14.26
CA VAL A 61 -5.33 11.10 14.27
C VAL A 61 -4.12 11.14 15.20
N SER A 62 -2.93 11.15 14.61
CA SER A 62 -1.66 11.24 15.32
C SER A 62 -1.07 12.63 15.14
N PRO A 63 -0.29 13.15 16.10
CA PRO A 63 0.49 14.38 15.91
C PRO A 63 1.45 14.31 14.70
N LEU A 64 1.74 13.10 14.22
CA LEU A 64 2.59 12.82 13.06
C LEU A 64 1.80 12.65 11.75
N GLY A 65 0.49 12.95 11.75
CA GLY A 65 -0.44 12.77 10.64
C GLY A 65 -1.35 11.55 10.77
N ASP A 66 -2.43 11.55 10.01
CA ASP A 66 -3.42 10.49 9.94
C ASP A 66 -2.78 9.15 9.54
N LEU A 67 -3.14 8.06 10.23
CA LEU A 67 -2.68 6.70 9.90
C LEU A 67 -3.84 5.89 9.30
N HIS A 68 -3.64 5.34 8.11
CA HIS A 68 -4.63 4.55 7.37
C HIS A 68 -4.17 3.12 7.23
N THR A 69 -5.00 2.17 7.68
CA THR A 69 -4.73 0.73 7.55
C THR A 69 -5.49 0.14 6.36
N LEU A 70 -4.76 -0.52 5.46
CA LEU A 70 -5.26 -1.21 4.28
C LEU A 70 -4.83 -2.68 4.33
N ILE A 71 -5.70 -3.58 3.89
CA ILE A 71 -5.33 -4.93 3.50
C ILE A 71 -5.13 -4.94 2.01
N VAL A 72 -3.94 -5.36 1.58
CA VAL A 72 -3.60 -5.49 0.17
C VAL A 72 -3.21 -6.93 -0.17
N LYS A 73 -3.46 -7.31 -1.42
CA LYS A 73 -3.04 -8.59 -1.98
C LYS A 73 -2.14 -8.40 -3.17
N GLU A 74 -1.10 -9.22 -3.25
CA GLU A 74 -0.21 -9.21 -4.40
C GLU A 74 -0.96 -9.64 -5.67
N VAL A 75 -0.84 -8.83 -6.73
CA VAL A 75 -1.39 -9.13 -8.06
C VAL A 75 -0.38 -9.96 -8.84
N GLY A 76 -0.77 -11.15 -9.29
CA GLY A 76 0.06 -12.03 -10.14
C GLY A 76 1.12 -12.86 -9.41
N GLY A 77 1.26 -12.69 -8.10
CA GLY A 77 2.10 -13.54 -7.24
C GLY A 77 1.30 -14.60 -6.48
N PRO A 78 1.85 -15.22 -5.41
CA PRO A 78 1.19 -16.25 -4.61
C PRO A 78 -0.04 -15.79 -3.83
N GLY A 79 -0.47 -14.53 -3.96
CA GLY A 79 -1.66 -13.98 -3.31
C GLY A 79 -1.44 -13.65 -1.84
N ALA A 80 -0.22 -13.23 -1.47
CA ALA A 80 0.09 -12.81 -0.11
C ALA A 80 -0.81 -11.65 0.31
N GLU A 81 -1.57 -11.86 1.39
CA GLU A 81 -2.38 -10.83 2.03
C GLU A 81 -1.51 -10.13 3.08
N VAL A 82 -1.41 -8.80 2.96
CA VAL A 82 -0.52 -7.97 3.79
C VAL A 82 -1.30 -6.78 4.32
N GLU A 83 -1.14 -6.51 5.62
CA GLU A 83 -1.59 -5.25 6.19
C GLU A 83 -0.54 -4.17 5.91
N VAL A 84 -0.97 -3.06 5.32
CA VAL A 84 -0.13 -1.89 5.10
C VAL A 84 -0.73 -0.70 5.82
N ARG A 85 0.11 0.00 6.59
CA ARG A 85 -0.24 1.25 7.25
C ARG A 85 0.44 2.39 6.55
N VAL A 86 -0.38 3.34 6.12
CA VAL A 86 0.02 4.46 5.29
C VAL A 86 -0.23 5.74 6.07
N ARG A 87 0.75 6.62 6.11
CA ARG A 87 0.57 7.96 6.72
C ARG A 87 -0.10 8.92 5.74
N ALA A 88 -0.79 9.92 6.28
CA ALA A 88 -1.54 11.02 5.65
C ALA A 88 -1.36 11.19 4.14
N GLN A 89 -0.12 11.32 3.66
CA GLN A 89 0.22 11.24 2.24
C GLN A 89 1.23 10.15 1.96
N VAL A 90 1.08 9.51 0.80
CA VAL A 90 1.98 8.46 0.32
C VAL A 90 2.23 8.61 -1.17
N GLN A 91 3.40 8.19 -1.62
CA GLN A 91 3.65 8.05 -3.05
C GLN A 91 3.14 6.70 -3.52
N VAL A 92 2.25 6.69 -4.51
CA VAL A 92 1.77 5.46 -5.14
C VAL A 92 1.66 5.63 -6.64
N ARG A 93 1.84 4.54 -7.36
CA ARG A 93 1.45 4.44 -8.76
C ARG A 93 0.12 3.71 -8.81
N ARG A 94 -0.93 4.40 -9.24
CA ARG A 94 -2.24 3.77 -9.47
C ARG A 94 -2.30 3.19 -10.88
N HIS A 95 -2.48 1.88 -10.97
CA HIS A 95 -2.83 1.21 -12.22
C HIS A 95 -4.34 1.31 -12.41
N ARG A 96 -4.81 1.57 -13.64
CA ARG A 96 -6.26 1.65 -13.94
C ARG A 96 -6.97 0.40 -13.43
N ARG A 97 -8.16 0.58 -12.87
CA ARG A 97 -9.13 -0.51 -12.64
C ARG A 97 -9.30 -1.24 -13.97
N ASN A 98 -8.89 -2.51 -14.04
CA ASN A 98 -9.39 -3.37 -15.10
C ASN A 98 -10.89 -3.51 -14.84
N HIS A 99 -11.66 -2.92 -15.75
CA HIS A 99 -13.12 -2.88 -15.71
C HIS A 99 -13.71 -4.04 -16.51
#